data_AF-A0A9D8VZM4-F1
#
_entry.id   AF-A0A9D8VZM4-F1
#
_cell.length_a   1.000
_cell.length_b   1.000
_cell.length_c   1.000
_cell.angle_alpha   90.00
_cell.angle_beta   90.00
_cell.angle_gamma   90.00
#
_symmetry.space_group_name_H-M   'P 1'
#
loop_
_entity.id
_entity.type
_entity.pdbx_description
1 polymer ?
#
loop_
_entity_poly.entity_id
_entity_poly.type
_entity_poly.pdbx_seq_one_letter_code
_entity_poly.pdbx_strand_id
1 'polypeptide(L)'
;MPILIDQSSFWTDLDNDGEIDEGEVVYYDLRHNEDDDATTGSQAEINGALFFTDQPDSSAGTGLIQAFVRVQDGGGGPGDGLEAGYNTSARPLAYEENTSPSFTKSLLLNQVPIVTIDGVDYYEFRLDINQLNSGELLSLDALKLYTSDVGAGDLTGLITDASFTNATTLVYDLDDADLDGNPDTNNSILLDYSLQAGSGKSDMFFYVPVSNFGGVNPDETYVTLYSEFGYAGVLDADDNLVAIDDPTAADDVTDANPTSIYGTYSANDGFEEWSVSKELGLFVSGFKWEDSDGDGVWDVGENGLADWQISYEYTVKIKGVDVVISGVVETSDGTDDLNGDGVPDPIGYYVIPLDFTNKNYTVTITESAPGTLTPGDLGGWINTYDGDGGSDGVILFQYNKNTDPESLPQGLSGTAGALDFGNFELFDISGTKYTDTNGDGQTAGDSGLGGVTIFIDKDGSGTLTAGDETTTTAANGTWSFTNLDASYAGLKVYEVLPNGYVQTLGQAGYTITGTSGTDQTGLNFANFELFDISGTKYTDTNGDGQTAGDSGL
;
A
#
# COMPACT_ATOMS: atom_id res chain seq x y z
N MET A 1 20.19 34.28 16.22
CA MET A 1 20.61 35.02 15.01
C MET A 1 21.76 34.24 14.43
N PRO A 2 21.47 33.42 13.42
CA PRO A 2 21.10 33.89 12.11
C PRO A 2 19.60 34.19 12.04
N ILE A 3 19.28 35.36 11.52
CA ILE A 3 18.01 35.57 10.83
C ILE A 3 18.40 35.18 9.41
N LEU A 4 17.78 34.16 8.83
CA LEU A 4 17.92 33.88 7.40
C LEU A 4 16.99 34.87 6.72
N ILE A 5 17.57 35.95 6.19
CA ILE A 5 16.89 36.96 5.39
C ILE A 5 17.48 36.81 4.00
N ASP A 6 16.71 36.19 3.12
CA ASP A 6 16.59 36.59 1.72
C ASP A 6 15.29 35.96 1.20
N GLN A 7 14.23 36.75 1.22
CA GLN A 7 12.92 36.38 0.68
C GLN A 7 12.49 37.52 -0.21
N SER A 8 12.20 37.24 -1.48
CA SER A 8 11.43 38.12 -2.34
C SER A 8 9.96 38.10 -1.89
N SER A 9 9.69 38.55 -0.67
CA SER A 9 8.33 38.66 -0.16
C SER A 9 7.66 39.92 -0.70
N PHE A 10 6.35 39.87 -0.89
CA PHE A 10 5.55 40.97 -1.40
C PHE A 10 4.31 41.16 -0.53
N TRP A 11 3.66 42.31 -0.64
CA TRP A 11 2.34 42.51 -0.07
C TRP A 11 1.45 43.33 -1.00
N THR A 12 0.13 43.16 -0.87
CA THR A 12 -0.86 43.95 -1.62
C THR A 12 -1.06 45.30 -0.95
N ASP A 13 -0.74 46.41 -1.61
CA ASP A 13 -1.02 47.76 -1.10
C ASP A 13 -2.35 48.26 -1.63
N LEU A 14 -3.46 47.87 -1.01
CA LEU A 14 -4.80 48.10 -1.55
C LEU A 14 -5.20 49.57 -1.50
N ASP A 15 -4.65 50.32 -0.56
CA ASP A 15 -5.02 51.72 -0.33
C ASP A 15 -3.94 52.75 -0.75
N ASN A 16 -2.75 52.27 -1.11
CA ASN A 16 -1.61 53.01 -1.65
C ASN A 16 -0.97 53.98 -0.65
N ASP A 17 -0.97 53.60 0.63
CA ASP A 17 -0.36 54.36 1.70
C ASP A 17 1.08 53.92 2.03
N GLY A 18 1.47 52.73 1.56
CA GLY A 18 2.81 52.17 1.71
C GLY A 18 3.06 51.50 3.07
N GLU A 19 2.01 51.19 3.82
CA GLU A 19 2.04 50.43 5.06
C GLU A 19 1.12 49.20 4.93
N ILE A 20 1.43 48.13 5.66
CA ILE A 20 0.63 46.89 5.66
C ILE A 20 -0.60 47.09 6.57
N ASP A 21 -1.80 46.84 6.03
CA ASP A 21 -3.10 47.15 6.64
C ASP A 21 -4.08 45.96 6.67
N GLU A 22 -5.15 46.06 7.50
CA GLU A 22 -6.17 45.02 7.65
C GLU A 22 -6.81 44.62 6.31
N GLY A 23 -6.73 43.32 5.98
CA GLY A 23 -7.31 42.75 4.76
C GLY A 23 -6.37 42.75 3.55
N GLU A 24 -5.13 43.18 3.71
CA GLU A 24 -4.04 42.97 2.76
C GLU A 24 -3.42 41.58 2.93
N VAL A 25 -2.72 41.12 1.89
CA VAL A 25 -2.08 39.81 1.86
C VAL A 25 -0.57 39.97 1.72
N VAL A 26 0.18 39.28 2.59
CA VAL A 26 1.62 39.12 2.47
C VAL A 26 1.91 37.80 1.77
N TYR A 27 2.69 37.86 0.70
CA TYR A 27 3.13 36.72 -0.10
C TYR A 27 4.60 36.39 0.20
N TYR A 28 4.84 35.20 0.72
CA TYR A 28 6.18 34.62 0.84
C TYR A 28 6.48 33.83 -0.43
N ASP A 29 7.43 34.32 -1.24
CA ASP A 29 7.82 33.68 -2.49
C ASP A 29 8.84 32.56 -2.26
N LEU A 30 8.37 31.30 -2.26
CA LEU A 30 9.23 30.12 -2.14
C LEU A 30 9.46 29.40 -3.48
N ARG A 31 9.16 30.06 -4.60
CA ARG A 31 9.27 29.48 -5.95
C ARG A 31 10.71 29.43 -6.48
N HIS A 32 11.62 30.27 -5.99
CA HIS A 32 13.01 30.35 -6.47
C HIS A 32 13.98 30.69 -5.32
N ASN A 33 15.26 30.28 -5.44
CA ASN A 33 16.29 30.53 -4.43
C ASN A 33 16.73 32.01 -4.33
N GLU A 34 17.69 32.26 -3.41
CA GLU A 34 18.34 33.56 -3.12
C GLU A 34 18.96 34.29 -4.35
N ASP A 35 19.08 33.64 -5.52
CA ASP A 35 19.65 34.20 -6.76
C ASP A 35 18.62 34.31 -7.91
N ASP A 36 17.32 34.11 -7.66
CA ASP A 36 16.27 33.92 -8.69
C ASP A 36 16.63 32.80 -9.70
N ASP A 37 17.35 31.78 -9.25
CA ASP A 37 17.64 30.58 -10.03
C ASP A 37 16.45 29.63 -9.93
N ALA A 38 15.73 29.48 -11.04
CA ALA A 38 14.60 28.56 -11.20
C ALA A 38 14.97 27.06 -11.14
N THR A 39 16.16 26.71 -10.64
CA THR A 39 16.65 25.33 -10.52
C THR A 39 17.01 24.91 -9.10
N THR A 40 16.81 25.77 -8.11
CA THR A 40 17.08 25.53 -6.69
C THR A 40 15.98 26.18 -5.85
N GLY A 41 15.49 25.51 -4.82
CA GLY A 41 14.42 25.99 -3.93
C GLY A 41 14.87 27.07 -2.92
N SER A 42 13.93 27.49 -2.07
CA SER A 42 14.00 28.63 -1.16
C SER A 42 13.66 28.23 0.27
N GLN A 43 13.91 29.12 1.24
CA GLN A 43 13.64 28.87 2.66
C GLN A 43 13.09 30.10 3.38
N ALA A 44 12.10 29.94 4.25
CA ALA A 44 11.54 31.03 5.06
C ALA A 44 11.43 30.66 6.54
N GLU A 45 11.60 31.64 7.42
CA GLU A 45 11.16 31.55 8.81
C GLU A 45 9.89 32.40 8.98
N ILE A 46 8.75 31.76 9.18
CA ILE A 46 7.44 32.41 9.34
C ILE A 46 6.88 31.98 10.68
N ASN A 47 6.52 32.95 11.55
CA ASN A 47 5.98 32.70 12.89
C ASN A 47 6.79 31.69 13.72
N GLY A 48 8.11 31.69 13.54
CA GLY A 48 9.06 30.81 14.25
C GLY A 48 9.09 29.35 13.76
N ALA A 49 8.33 29.02 12.71
CA ALA A 49 8.48 27.76 11.97
C ALA A 49 9.39 27.97 10.75
N LEU A 50 10.04 26.90 10.29
CA LEU A 50 10.90 26.94 9.12
C LEU A 50 10.25 26.24 7.94
N PHE A 51 10.37 26.84 6.77
CA PHE A 51 9.87 26.35 5.50
C PHE A 51 11.05 26.19 4.54
N PHE A 52 11.09 25.10 3.79
CA PHE A 52 12.12 24.85 2.78
C PHE A 52 11.51 24.21 1.54
N THR A 53 11.93 24.62 0.35
CA THR A 53 11.58 23.97 -0.93
C THR A 53 12.81 23.33 -1.62
N ASP A 54 14.01 23.51 -1.04
CA ASP A 54 15.22 22.73 -1.35
C ASP A 54 15.80 21.99 -0.14
N GLN A 55 15.68 20.66 -0.14
CA GLN A 55 16.49 19.82 0.75
C GLN A 55 17.11 18.67 -0.07
N PRO A 56 18.35 18.24 0.25
CA PRO A 56 19.11 17.28 -0.56
C PRO A 56 18.53 15.86 -0.60
N ASP A 57 17.48 15.55 0.16
CA ASP A 57 16.84 14.24 0.22
C ASP A 57 15.48 14.24 -0.51
N SER A 58 15.50 14.48 -1.82
CA SER A 58 14.32 14.42 -2.72
C SER A 58 14.20 13.12 -3.52
N SER A 59 14.89 12.05 -3.10
CA SER A 59 14.52 10.72 -3.57
C SER A 59 13.20 10.40 -2.91
N ALA A 60 12.12 10.33 -3.69
CA ALA A 60 10.85 9.87 -3.21
C ALA A 60 10.05 9.31 -4.39
N GLY A 61 10.12 7.98 -4.51
CA GLY A 61 9.01 7.26 -5.10
C GLY A 61 7.83 7.32 -4.13
N THR A 62 6.64 6.97 -4.60
CA THR A 62 5.32 7.07 -3.93
C THR A 62 5.18 6.35 -2.57
N GLY A 63 6.28 5.94 -1.92
CA GLY A 63 6.36 5.17 -0.69
C GLY A 63 6.92 5.85 0.54
N LEU A 64 7.59 7.00 0.39
CA LEU A 64 8.17 7.75 1.52
C LEU A 64 7.18 8.59 2.29
N ILE A 65 5.99 8.74 1.72
CA ILE A 65 5.00 9.69 2.14
C ILE A 65 3.91 8.86 2.82
N GLN A 66 3.94 8.80 4.15
CA GLN A 66 2.72 8.43 4.88
C GLN A 66 1.82 9.65 4.92
N ALA A 67 1.07 9.84 3.83
CA ALA A 67 0.03 10.84 3.79
C ALA A 67 -0.90 10.63 4.99
N PHE A 68 -1.08 11.69 5.77
CA PHE A 68 -2.03 11.73 6.86
C PHE A 68 -3.24 12.60 6.51
N VAL A 69 -3.11 13.47 5.51
CA VAL A 69 -4.23 14.06 4.77
C VAL A 69 -3.87 14.25 3.30
N ARG A 70 -4.81 13.90 2.43
CA ARG A 70 -4.85 14.30 1.02
C ARG A 70 -6.07 15.18 0.79
N VAL A 71 -5.88 16.34 0.19
CA VAL A 71 -6.98 17.22 -0.25
C VAL A 71 -7.11 17.12 -1.77
N GLN A 72 -8.35 17.09 -2.28
CA GLN A 72 -8.64 16.91 -3.70
C GLN A 72 -10.11 17.29 -4.03
N ASP A 73 -10.34 18.38 -4.76
CA ASP A 73 -11.71 18.78 -5.19
C ASP A 73 -12.22 17.93 -6.39
N GLY A 74 -11.35 17.13 -7.02
CA GLY A 74 -11.74 16.18 -8.07
C GLY A 74 -12.19 16.82 -9.40
N GLY A 75 -12.14 18.15 -9.52
CA GLY A 75 -12.30 18.93 -10.74
C GLY A 75 -13.69 18.92 -11.39
N GLY A 76 -14.20 20.10 -11.73
CA GLY A 76 -15.41 20.34 -12.54
C GLY A 76 -16.66 20.78 -11.75
N GLY A 77 -16.50 21.25 -10.51
CA GLY A 77 -17.56 21.73 -9.62
C GLY A 77 -17.53 23.25 -9.37
N PRO A 78 -18.59 23.82 -8.78
CA PRO A 78 -18.54 25.20 -8.26
C PRO A 78 -17.62 25.22 -7.03
N GLY A 79 -16.34 25.55 -7.24
CA GLY A 79 -15.24 25.40 -6.27
C GLY A 79 -13.88 25.24 -6.96
N ASP A 80 -13.88 24.83 -8.23
CA ASP A 80 -12.70 24.63 -9.08
C ASP A 80 -11.64 25.73 -8.88
N GLY A 81 -10.48 25.34 -8.35
CA GLY A 81 -9.36 26.24 -8.08
C GLY A 81 -8.95 26.36 -6.62
N LEU A 82 -9.79 25.86 -5.69
CA LEU A 82 -9.58 25.97 -4.24
C LEU A 82 -9.67 24.59 -3.57
N GLU A 83 -8.75 24.30 -2.67
CA GLU A 83 -8.72 23.02 -1.94
C GLU A 83 -8.46 23.27 -0.45
N ALA A 84 -9.32 22.75 0.44
CA ALA A 84 -9.13 22.87 1.88
C ALA A 84 -9.28 21.53 2.58
N GLY A 85 -8.60 21.35 3.71
CA GLY A 85 -8.76 20.13 4.47
C GLY A 85 -7.89 19.99 5.69
N TYR A 86 -8.20 18.98 6.49
CA TYR A 86 -7.38 18.58 7.63
C TYR A 86 -7.41 17.08 7.87
N ASN A 87 -6.42 16.60 8.62
CA ASN A 87 -6.32 15.19 8.93
C ASN A 87 -7.29 14.76 10.05
N THR A 88 -8.13 13.77 9.75
CA THR A 88 -9.09 13.21 10.69
C THR A 88 -9.51 11.80 10.29
N SER A 89 -9.69 10.93 11.27
CA SER A 89 -10.32 9.62 11.09
C SER A 89 -11.86 9.69 11.17
N ALA A 90 -12.42 10.86 11.51
CA ALA A 90 -13.85 11.07 11.54
C ALA A 90 -14.47 10.97 10.14
N ARG A 91 -15.70 10.43 10.07
CA ARG A 91 -16.51 10.40 8.85
C ARG A 91 -17.98 10.73 9.19
N PRO A 92 -18.69 11.54 8.39
CA PRO A 92 -18.28 12.13 7.11
C PRO A 92 -17.19 13.22 7.25
N LEU A 93 -16.47 13.45 6.16
CA LEU A 93 -15.44 14.51 6.02
C LEU A 93 -16.09 15.89 5.87
N ALA A 94 -15.30 16.95 6.03
CA ALA A 94 -15.80 18.33 6.15
C ALA A 94 -15.56 19.19 4.90
N TYR A 95 -14.49 18.91 4.16
CA TYR A 95 -14.02 19.67 3.01
C TYR A 95 -13.73 18.73 1.83
N GLU A 96 -12.72 19.07 1.02
CA GLU A 96 -12.26 18.35 -0.17
C GLU A 96 -11.30 17.20 0.21
N GLU A 97 -11.31 16.71 1.46
CA GLU A 97 -10.40 15.65 1.85
C GLU A 97 -10.72 14.32 1.15
N ASN A 98 -9.67 13.59 0.79
CA ASN A 98 -9.83 12.27 0.19
C ASN A 98 -10.56 11.33 1.16
N THR A 99 -11.60 10.67 0.66
CA THR A 99 -12.46 9.81 1.50
C THR A 99 -11.79 8.55 2.03
N SER A 100 -10.68 8.11 1.42
CA SER A 100 -9.94 6.91 1.80
C SER A 100 -9.29 7.06 3.19
N PRO A 101 -9.50 6.09 4.10
CA PRO A 101 -8.77 6.05 5.37
C PRO A 101 -7.25 5.89 5.23
N SER A 102 -6.76 5.46 4.06
CA SER A 102 -5.32 5.35 3.81
C SER A 102 -4.64 6.73 3.70
N PHE A 103 -5.35 7.71 3.13
CA PHE A 103 -4.85 9.06 2.84
C PHE A 103 -5.26 10.10 3.88
N THR A 104 -6.43 9.94 4.51
CA THR A 104 -6.95 10.93 5.48
C THR A 104 -7.27 10.24 6.80
N LYS A 105 -6.44 10.49 7.82
CA LYS A 105 -6.48 9.84 9.12
C LYS A 105 -5.89 10.71 10.23
N SER A 106 -6.31 10.50 11.47
CA SER A 106 -5.71 11.16 12.63
C SER A 106 -4.24 10.74 12.81
N LEU A 107 -3.38 11.65 13.26
CA LEU A 107 -1.94 11.45 13.43
C LEU A 107 -1.53 11.66 14.89
N LEU A 108 -0.88 10.68 15.53
CA LEU A 108 -0.30 10.85 16.87
C LEU A 108 1.04 11.60 16.78
N LEU A 109 1.33 12.43 17.77
CA LEU A 109 2.54 13.25 17.79
C LEU A 109 3.82 12.39 17.86
N ASN A 110 3.78 11.20 18.48
CA ASN A 110 4.91 10.26 18.47
C ASN A 110 5.21 9.66 17.08
N GLN A 111 4.32 9.83 16.10
CA GLN A 111 4.53 9.44 14.71
C GLN A 111 5.21 10.55 13.91
N VAL A 112 5.31 11.76 14.45
CA VAL A 112 5.98 12.89 13.80
C VAL A 112 7.46 12.87 14.19
N PRO A 113 8.39 12.79 13.23
CA PRO A 113 9.81 12.75 13.47
C PRO A 113 10.32 14.08 14.03
N ILE A 114 11.41 14.02 14.80
CA ILE A 114 12.10 15.21 15.31
C ILE A 114 13.41 15.39 14.54
N VAL A 115 13.59 16.57 13.95
CA VAL A 115 14.82 16.97 13.24
C VAL A 115 15.48 18.11 14.01
N THR A 116 16.79 18.00 14.24
CA THR A 116 17.56 19.07 14.88
C THR A 116 18.23 19.96 13.83
N ILE A 117 17.80 21.22 13.74
CA ILE A 117 18.38 22.24 12.85
C ILE A 117 19.03 23.32 13.71
N ASP A 118 20.33 23.58 13.49
CA ASP A 118 21.12 24.57 14.26
C ASP A 118 21.01 24.45 15.80
N GLY A 119 20.78 23.22 16.30
CA GLY A 119 20.66 22.92 17.73
C GLY A 119 19.29 23.20 18.33
N VAL A 120 18.27 23.47 17.51
CA VAL A 120 16.86 23.51 17.89
C VAL A 120 16.16 22.29 17.32
N ASP A 121 15.32 21.64 18.13
CA ASP A 121 14.55 20.47 17.73
C ASP A 121 13.20 20.90 17.14
N TYR A 122 12.86 20.35 15.99
CA TYR A 122 11.61 20.62 15.25
C TYR A 122 10.87 19.32 14.97
N TYR A 123 9.55 19.35 15.01
CA TYR A 123 8.72 18.34 14.36
C TYR A 123 8.65 18.63 12.86
N GLU A 124 8.91 17.63 12.02
CA GLU A 124 8.93 17.76 10.56
C GLU A 124 7.60 17.28 9.94
N PHE A 125 7.02 18.14 9.11
CA PHE A 125 5.92 17.85 8.20
C PHE A 125 6.37 18.12 6.77
N ARG A 126 5.79 17.42 5.80
CA ARG A 126 6.15 17.49 4.38
C ARG A 126 4.90 17.65 3.53
N LEU A 127 5.00 18.44 2.48
CA LEU A 127 3.95 18.69 1.51
C LEU A 127 4.42 18.24 0.11
N ASP A 128 3.62 17.41 -0.55
CA ASP A 128 3.69 17.06 -1.97
C ASP A 128 2.53 17.80 -2.67
N ILE A 129 2.85 18.71 -3.59
CA ILE A 129 1.87 19.47 -4.38
C ILE A 129 1.76 18.85 -5.77
N ASN A 130 0.56 18.87 -6.36
CA ASN A 130 0.36 18.21 -7.65
C ASN A 130 -0.43 19.10 -8.62
N GLN A 131 0.31 19.84 -9.46
CA GLN A 131 -0.24 20.77 -10.45
C GLN A 131 0.05 20.34 -11.89
N LEU A 132 -0.72 20.88 -12.85
CA LEU A 132 -0.46 20.67 -14.27
C LEU A 132 0.89 21.29 -14.63
N ASN A 133 1.68 20.62 -15.48
CA ASN A 133 2.86 21.24 -16.10
C ASN A 133 2.57 22.50 -16.95
N SER A 134 1.28 22.82 -17.19
CA SER A 134 0.85 24.04 -17.89
C SER A 134 0.35 25.13 -16.94
N GLY A 135 0.42 24.89 -15.62
CA GLY A 135 0.02 25.75 -14.54
C GLY A 135 0.70 25.28 -13.26
N GLU A 136 2.03 25.37 -13.20
CA GLU A 136 2.86 24.84 -12.10
C GLU A 136 2.71 25.58 -10.75
N LEU A 137 2.08 26.76 -10.74
CA LEU A 137 2.03 27.63 -9.57
C LEU A 137 0.85 27.29 -8.65
N LEU A 138 1.12 27.28 -7.34
CA LEU A 138 0.11 27.06 -6.30
C LEU A 138 0.34 28.00 -5.12
N SER A 139 -0.75 28.42 -4.48
CA SER A 139 -0.71 29.18 -3.23
C SER A 139 -1.15 28.31 -2.06
N LEU A 140 -0.46 28.42 -0.92
CA LEU A 140 -0.87 27.90 0.39
C LEU A 140 -1.29 29.10 1.23
N ASP A 141 -2.60 29.26 1.42
CA ASP A 141 -3.23 30.48 1.91
C ASP A 141 -3.70 30.39 3.35
N ALA A 142 -3.73 29.18 3.91
CA ALA A 142 -3.88 28.96 5.34
C ALA A 142 -3.08 27.73 5.75
N LEU A 143 -2.37 27.81 6.87
CA LEU A 143 -1.70 26.66 7.49
C LEU A 143 -1.78 26.75 9.00
N LYS A 144 -2.46 25.79 9.63
CA LYS A 144 -2.67 25.79 11.09
C LYS A 144 -2.36 24.43 11.67
N LEU A 145 -1.69 24.41 12.81
CA LEU A 145 -1.34 23.19 13.54
C LEU A 145 -1.93 23.21 14.94
N TYR A 146 -2.54 22.09 15.32
CA TYR A 146 -3.20 21.92 16.61
C TYR A 146 -2.78 20.62 17.29
N THR A 147 -2.83 20.59 18.62
CA THR A 147 -2.73 19.36 19.43
C THR A 147 -4.04 19.03 20.15
N SER A 148 -4.36 17.75 20.34
CA SER A 148 -5.50 17.29 21.14
C SER A 148 -5.24 15.96 21.86
N ASP A 149 -5.98 15.66 22.94
CA ASP A 149 -5.82 14.41 23.71
C ASP A 149 -6.44 13.19 22.98
N VAL A 150 -6.04 11.96 23.37
CA VAL A 150 -6.42 10.66 22.73
C VAL A 150 -7.94 10.44 22.49
N GLY A 151 -8.81 11.17 23.18
CA GLY A 151 -10.28 11.09 23.01
C GLY A 151 -10.88 12.04 21.97
N ALA A 152 -10.06 12.84 21.28
CA ALA A 152 -10.48 13.92 20.39
C ALA A 152 -9.87 13.87 18.97
N GLY A 153 -9.11 12.82 18.62
CA GLY A 153 -8.46 12.71 17.30
C GLY A 153 -9.44 12.59 16.13
N ASP A 154 -10.65 12.07 16.35
CA ASP A 154 -11.76 12.06 15.39
C ASP A 154 -12.47 13.43 15.36
N LEU A 155 -11.75 14.49 15.02
CA LEU A 155 -12.31 15.83 14.97
C LEU A 155 -13.41 15.90 13.88
N THR A 156 -14.66 16.05 14.32
CA THR A 156 -15.81 16.39 13.46
C THR A 156 -16.13 17.88 13.59
N GLY A 157 -16.19 18.60 12.47
CA GLY A 157 -16.78 19.93 12.41
C GLY A 157 -15.89 21.05 12.96
N LEU A 158 -15.01 21.57 12.10
CA LEU A 158 -14.57 22.96 12.19
C LEU A 158 -15.83 23.85 12.27
N ILE A 159 -15.94 24.70 13.30
CA ILE A 159 -17.18 25.50 13.50
C ILE A 159 -17.11 26.83 12.73
N THR A 160 -15.91 27.31 12.47
CA THR A 160 -15.56 28.45 11.61
C THR A 160 -14.11 28.28 11.12
N ASP A 161 -13.75 28.98 10.05
CA ASP A 161 -12.43 29.09 9.38
C ASP A 161 -11.23 29.46 10.31
N ALA A 162 -11.44 29.49 11.63
CA ALA A 162 -10.50 29.99 12.64
C ALA A 162 -10.46 29.23 13.99
N SER A 163 -11.24 28.16 14.23
CA SER A 163 -11.07 27.35 15.47
C SER A 163 -11.80 26.00 15.51
N PHE A 164 -11.14 24.97 16.06
CA PHE A 164 -11.79 23.75 16.54
C PHE A 164 -12.32 23.99 17.96
N THR A 165 -13.64 24.03 18.14
CA THR A 165 -14.18 24.84 19.26
C THR A 165 -13.93 24.36 20.68
N ASN A 166 -13.58 23.10 21.01
CA ASN A 166 -13.56 22.70 22.44
C ASN A 166 -12.58 21.58 22.88
N ALA A 167 -11.60 21.15 22.09
CA ALA A 167 -10.70 20.06 22.49
C ALA A 167 -9.26 20.15 21.95
N THR A 168 -8.87 21.27 21.32
CA THR A 168 -7.55 21.43 20.73
C THR A 168 -6.81 22.64 21.32
N THR A 169 -5.48 22.61 21.22
CA THR A 169 -4.58 23.73 21.52
C THR A 169 -3.87 24.11 20.23
N LEU A 170 -3.93 25.39 19.83
CA LEU A 170 -3.21 25.92 18.68
C LEU A 170 -1.70 25.90 18.97
N VAL A 171 -0.93 25.39 18.03
CA VAL A 171 0.55 25.27 18.08
C VAL A 171 1.22 26.21 17.08
N TYR A 172 0.61 26.37 15.91
CA TYR A 172 1.09 27.25 14.85
C TYR A 172 -0.11 27.77 14.05
N ASP A 173 -0.07 29.04 13.65
CA ASP A 173 -0.96 29.64 12.67
C ASP A 173 -0.11 30.50 11.73
N LEU A 174 -0.31 30.32 10.42
CA LEU A 174 0.34 31.13 9.40
C LEU A 174 -0.01 32.61 9.55
N ASP A 175 -1.18 32.92 10.12
CA ASP A 175 -1.70 34.27 10.36
C ASP A 175 -1.55 34.75 11.83
N ASP A 176 -0.73 34.10 12.68
CA ASP A 176 -0.64 34.46 14.13
C ASP A 176 0.04 35.81 14.40
N ALA A 177 1.04 36.16 13.61
CA ALA A 177 1.78 37.42 13.75
C ALA A 177 2.33 37.87 12.40
N ASP A 178 1.83 38.98 11.90
CA ASP A 178 2.34 39.53 10.65
C ASP A 178 3.66 40.26 10.87
N LEU A 179 4.33 40.67 9.79
CA LEU A 179 5.62 41.36 9.85
C LEU A 179 5.57 42.67 10.68
N ASP A 180 4.38 43.23 10.91
CA ASP A 180 4.14 44.41 11.75
C ASP A 180 3.83 44.08 13.23
N GLY A 181 3.63 42.80 13.57
CA GLY A 181 3.31 42.29 14.89
C GLY A 181 1.82 42.33 15.28
N ASN A 182 0.92 42.47 14.31
CA ASN A 182 -0.53 42.44 14.45
C ASN A 182 -1.09 41.25 13.63
N PRO A 183 -2.21 40.61 14.01
CA PRO A 183 -2.80 39.51 13.23
C PRO A 183 -3.92 40.00 12.29
N ASP A 184 -3.76 41.15 11.65
CA ASP A 184 -4.79 41.77 10.80
C ASP A 184 -4.58 41.58 9.29
N THR A 185 -3.50 40.93 8.88
CA THR A 185 -3.24 40.57 7.49
C THR A 185 -3.25 39.06 7.27
N ASN A 186 -3.46 38.65 6.03
CA ASN A 186 -3.42 37.23 5.66
C ASN A 186 -2.06 36.91 5.06
N ASN A 187 -1.50 35.75 5.37
CA ASN A 187 -0.24 35.30 4.82
C ASN A 187 -0.47 34.18 3.81
N SER A 188 0.22 34.23 2.67
CA SER A 188 0.17 33.18 1.65
C SER A 188 1.59 32.80 1.20
N ILE A 189 1.84 31.50 1.06
CA ILE A 189 3.11 30.96 0.58
C ILE A 189 2.93 30.57 -0.89
N LEU A 190 3.77 31.14 -1.75
CA LEU A 190 3.77 30.85 -3.19
C LEU A 190 4.72 29.69 -3.50
N LEU A 191 4.20 28.67 -4.17
CA LEU A 191 4.90 27.42 -4.49
C LEU A 191 4.94 27.20 -6.00
N ASP A 192 5.95 26.44 -6.45
CA ASP A 192 6.15 26.08 -7.85
C ASP A 192 6.42 24.57 -7.95
N TYR A 193 5.46 23.84 -8.52
CA TYR A 193 5.52 22.40 -8.75
C TYR A 193 6.68 21.98 -9.66
N SER A 194 7.19 22.88 -10.50
CA SER A 194 8.28 22.57 -11.43
C SER A 194 9.63 22.37 -10.73
N LEU A 195 9.80 22.86 -9.49
CA LEU A 195 11.04 22.72 -8.72
C LEU A 195 11.37 21.25 -8.41
N GLN A 196 10.38 20.44 -8.04
CA GLN A 196 10.57 19.04 -7.68
C GLN A 196 9.54 18.09 -8.33
N ALA A 197 9.07 18.42 -9.55
CA ALA A 197 8.01 17.70 -10.26
C ALA A 197 8.08 16.15 -10.17
N GLY A 198 6.95 15.57 -9.78
CA GLY A 198 6.70 14.14 -9.74
C GLY A 198 6.05 13.68 -8.44
N SER A 199 4.90 13.02 -8.55
CA SER A 199 4.16 12.46 -7.40
C SER A 199 5.05 11.58 -6.52
N GLY A 200 4.94 11.79 -5.21
CA GLY A 200 5.68 11.06 -4.21
C GLY A 200 6.86 11.85 -3.63
N LYS A 201 7.18 13.05 -4.12
CA LYS A 201 8.25 13.94 -3.61
C LYS A 201 7.70 15.07 -2.77
N SER A 202 8.48 15.50 -1.78
CA SER A 202 8.11 16.64 -0.95
C SER A 202 8.60 17.92 -1.60
N ASP A 203 7.68 18.72 -2.12
CA ASP A 203 7.95 20.04 -2.70
C ASP A 203 8.21 21.09 -1.62
N MET A 204 7.65 20.90 -0.42
CA MET A 204 7.88 21.79 0.73
C MET A 204 8.01 21.02 2.05
N PHE A 205 8.92 21.48 2.90
CA PHE A 205 9.13 20.98 4.26
C PHE A 205 8.70 22.06 5.25
N PHE A 206 7.96 21.67 6.29
CA PHE A 206 7.43 22.53 7.33
C PHE A 206 7.90 22.03 8.71
N TYR A 207 8.76 22.81 9.36
CA TYR A 207 9.38 22.47 10.64
C TYR A 207 8.86 23.34 11.76
N VAL A 208 8.17 22.74 12.73
CA VAL A 208 7.62 23.47 13.88
C VAL A 208 8.44 23.17 15.13
N PRO A 209 8.97 24.19 15.85
CA PRO A 209 9.77 23.95 17.04
C PRO A 209 9.06 23.08 18.07
N VAL A 210 9.74 22.06 18.60
CA VAL A 210 9.21 21.18 19.66
C VAL A 210 8.75 22.00 20.89
N SER A 211 9.38 23.15 21.14
CA SER A 211 8.98 24.07 22.22
C SER A 211 7.55 24.61 22.09
N ASN A 212 7.00 24.69 20.88
CA ASN A 212 5.66 25.23 20.64
C ASN A 212 4.56 24.27 21.13
N PHE A 213 4.88 22.99 21.29
CA PHE A 213 3.94 21.94 21.72
C PHE A 213 3.78 21.85 23.25
N GLY A 214 4.40 22.76 24.03
CA GLY A 214 4.13 22.90 25.46
C GLY A 214 4.54 21.70 26.34
N GLY A 215 5.33 20.75 25.83
CA GLY A 215 5.78 19.57 26.58
C GLY A 215 4.69 18.51 26.81
N VAL A 216 3.70 18.44 25.91
CA VAL A 216 2.68 17.39 25.88
C VAL A 216 3.28 15.98 25.76
N ASN A 217 2.52 14.96 26.17
CA ASN A 217 2.96 13.56 26.04
C ASN A 217 2.73 13.09 24.58
N PRO A 218 3.78 12.81 23.79
CA PRO A 218 3.62 12.49 22.37
C PRO A 218 2.87 11.17 22.13
N ASP A 219 2.88 10.24 23.09
CA ASP A 219 2.14 8.97 23.00
C ASP A 219 0.63 9.12 23.23
N GLU A 220 0.19 10.27 23.76
CA GLU A 220 -1.20 10.54 24.14
C GLU A 220 -1.76 11.80 23.48
N THR A 221 -1.02 12.37 22.52
CA THR A 221 -1.37 13.62 21.85
C THR A 221 -1.53 13.40 20.36
N TYR A 222 -2.69 13.74 19.81
CA TYR A 222 -2.90 13.87 18.38
C TYR A 222 -2.45 15.24 17.89
N VAL A 223 -1.97 15.28 16.65
CA VAL A 223 -1.70 16.50 15.91
C VAL A 223 -2.68 16.61 14.73
N THR A 224 -3.19 17.82 14.53
CA THR A 224 -4.08 18.15 13.41
C THR A 224 -3.51 19.33 12.65
N LEU A 225 -3.24 19.12 11.36
CA LEU A 225 -2.81 20.13 10.40
C LEU A 225 -4.01 20.46 9.50
N TYR A 226 -4.31 21.75 9.38
CA TYR A 226 -5.28 22.31 8.46
C TYR A 226 -4.56 23.14 7.40
N SER A 227 -4.97 22.98 6.14
CA SER A 227 -4.43 23.77 5.02
C SER A 227 -5.52 24.21 4.03
N GLU A 228 -5.33 25.39 3.44
CA GLU A 228 -6.10 25.90 2.31
C GLU A 228 -5.17 26.27 1.16
N PHE A 229 -5.53 25.90 -0.07
CA PHE A 229 -4.76 26.16 -1.27
C PHE A 229 -5.58 26.88 -2.34
N GLY A 230 -4.92 27.72 -3.12
CA GLY A 230 -5.45 28.25 -4.37
C GLY A 230 -6.13 29.63 -4.30
N TYR A 231 -6.27 30.19 -3.10
CA TYR A 231 -7.02 31.43 -2.84
C TYR A 231 -6.34 32.67 -3.39
N ALA A 232 -5.01 32.70 -3.51
CA ALA A 232 -4.32 33.83 -4.16
C ALA A 232 -4.80 34.04 -5.60
N GLY A 233 -5.26 32.99 -6.28
CA GLY A 233 -5.93 33.12 -7.57
C GLY A 233 -5.01 33.64 -8.68
N VAL A 234 -5.22 34.85 -9.16
CA VAL A 234 -4.37 35.47 -10.20
C VAL A 234 -3.69 36.68 -9.61
N LEU A 235 -2.36 36.71 -9.67
CA LEU A 235 -1.55 37.88 -9.36
C LEU A 235 -1.09 38.54 -10.67
N ASP A 236 -1.41 39.81 -10.86
CA ASP A 236 -1.03 40.58 -12.03
C ASP A 236 -0.78 42.08 -11.72
N ALA A 237 -0.73 42.90 -12.77
CA ALA A 237 -0.42 44.32 -12.65
C ALA A 237 -1.51 45.17 -11.97
N ASP A 238 -2.71 44.62 -11.77
CA ASP A 238 -3.83 45.29 -11.12
C ASP A 238 -3.78 45.16 -9.58
N ASP A 239 -2.97 44.26 -9.01
CA ASP A 239 -2.95 43.92 -7.57
C ASP A 239 -2.09 44.83 -6.68
N ASN A 240 -1.52 45.91 -7.24
CA ASN A 240 -0.66 46.89 -6.55
C ASN A 240 0.36 46.26 -5.57
N LEU A 241 1.17 45.34 -6.07
CA LEU A 241 2.14 44.59 -5.27
C LEU A 241 3.37 45.43 -4.93
N VAL A 242 3.74 45.41 -3.65
CA VAL A 242 4.92 46.10 -3.11
C VAL A 242 5.90 45.05 -2.59
N ALA A 243 7.16 45.15 -3.02
CA ALA A 243 8.23 44.27 -2.53
C ALA A 243 8.63 44.63 -1.10
N ILE A 244 8.93 43.60 -0.30
CA ILE A 244 9.48 43.70 1.05
C ILE A 244 11.00 43.58 0.92
N ASP A 245 11.69 44.74 1.01
CA ASP A 245 13.15 44.86 0.85
C ASP A 245 13.91 44.30 2.08
N ASP A 246 14.96 43.49 1.85
CA ASP A 246 15.98 43.16 2.85
C ASP A 246 17.13 44.18 2.82
N PRO A 247 17.18 45.14 3.76
CA PRO A 247 18.24 46.15 3.78
C PRO A 247 19.63 45.60 4.19
N THR A 248 19.79 44.29 4.42
CA THR A 248 21.03 43.66 4.89
C THR A 248 21.71 42.72 3.88
N ALA A 249 21.04 42.31 2.80
CA ALA A 249 21.63 41.54 1.72
C ALA A 249 22.66 42.39 0.95
N ALA A 250 23.90 41.90 0.86
CA ALA A 250 24.98 42.61 0.17
C ALA A 250 24.93 42.48 -1.37
N ASP A 251 23.97 41.70 -1.89
CA ASP A 251 23.79 41.41 -3.32
C ASP A 251 22.47 41.91 -3.90
N ASP A 252 21.66 42.67 -3.14
CA ASP A 252 20.48 43.30 -3.72
C ASP A 252 20.89 44.51 -4.60
N VAL A 253 21.26 44.17 -5.83
CA VAL A 253 21.39 45.10 -6.93
C VAL A 253 20.12 45.00 -7.77
N THR A 254 19.02 45.57 -7.26
CA THR A 254 17.95 46.21 -8.04
C THR A 254 17.00 45.32 -8.85
N ASP A 255 16.51 44.18 -8.34
CA ASP A 255 15.45 43.45 -9.07
C ASP A 255 14.37 42.73 -8.24
N ALA A 256 13.95 43.25 -7.08
CA ALA A 256 12.63 42.89 -6.54
C ALA A 256 11.52 43.54 -7.39
N ASN A 257 11.32 43.02 -8.59
CA ASN A 257 10.31 43.49 -9.54
C ASN A 257 9.00 42.74 -9.26
N PRO A 258 7.90 43.42 -8.88
CA PRO A 258 6.62 42.79 -8.56
C PRO A 258 6.05 41.90 -9.67
N THR A 259 6.55 42.05 -10.91
CA THR A 259 6.17 41.16 -12.01
C THR A 259 6.75 39.74 -11.89
N SER A 260 7.71 39.48 -10.98
CA SER A 260 8.29 38.14 -10.77
C SER A 260 7.28 37.16 -10.19
N ILE A 261 6.35 37.64 -9.35
CA ILE A 261 5.30 36.83 -8.73
C ILE A 261 4.00 36.75 -9.53
N TYR A 262 3.89 37.41 -10.69
CA TYR A 262 2.68 37.32 -11.51
C TYR A 262 2.44 35.91 -12.01
N GLY A 263 1.20 35.44 -11.89
CA GLY A 263 0.87 34.06 -12.18
C GLY A 263 -0.56 33.69 -11.79
N THR A 264 -0.95 32.46 -12.09
CA THR A 264 -2.20 31.85 -11.61
C THR A 264 -1.85 30.76 -10.61
N TYR A 265 -2.23 30.97 -9.35
CA TYR A 265 -1.89 30.17 -8.18
C TYR A 265 -3.04 29.27 -7.72
N SER A 266 -4.02 29.00 -8.59
CA SER A 266 -5.17 28.14 -8.29
C SER A 266 -4.86 26.66 -8.50
N ALA A 267 -5.44 25.80 -7.66
CA ALA A 267 -5.34 24.35 -7.81
C ALA A 267 -5.98 23.87 -9.13
N ASN A 268 -5.27 23.07 -9.94
CA ASN A 268 -5.69 22.87 -11.33
C ASN A 268 -5.59 21.44 -11.92
N ASP A 269 -5.03 20.45 -11.23
CA ASP A 269 -4.84 19.10 -11.81
C ASP A 269 -5.11 17.92 -10.87
N GLY A 270 -5.00 18.11 -9.56
CA GLY A 270 -4.47 17.04 -8.73
C GLY A 270 -5.04 16.93 -7.32
N PHE A 271 -4.11 16.86 -6.38
CA PHE A 271 -4.32 16.71 -4.95
C PHE A 271 -3.11 17.32 -4.24
N GLU A 272 -3.30 17.84 -3.03
CA GLU A 272 -2.20 18.21 -2.14
C GLU A 272 -2.09 17.22 -0.98
N GLU A 273 -0.89 16.71 -0.71
CA GLU A 273 -0.63 15.67 0.28
C GLU A 273 0.32 16.10 1.39
N TRP A 274 -0.15 16.06 2.63
CA TRP A 274 0.68 16.23 3.81
C TRP A 274 1.11 14.90 4.41
N SER A 275 2.40 14.79 4.73
CA SER A 275 3.05 13.61 5.28
C SER A 275 4.13 13.96 6.30
N VAL A 276 4.78 12.93 6.87
CA VAL A 276 5.90 13.03 7.80
C VAL A 276 6.99 12.03 7.40
N SER A 277 8.27 12.31 7.67
CA SER A 277 9.30 11.27 7.51
C SER A 277 9.08 10.10 8.44
N LYS A 278 9.39 8.91 7.95
CA LYS A 278 9.43 7.71 8.76
C LYS A 278 10.85 7.47 9.27
N GLU A 279 11.27 8.12 10.35
CA GLU A 279 12.51 7.68 11.02
C GLU A 279 12.19 6.41 11.84
N LEU A 280 12.47 5.24 11.28
CA LEU A 280 12.42 4.03 12.06
C LEU A 280 13.65 3.95 12.96
N GLY A 281 13.43 3.78 14.26
CA GLY A 281 14.45 3.17 15.13
C GLY A 281 14.89 1.81 14.57
N LEU A 282 15.84 1.10 15.19
CA LEU A 282 16.24 -0.20 14.63
C LEU A 282 15.04 -1.16 14.48
N PHE A 283 15.11 -1.93 13.41
CA PHE A 283 14.06 -2.84 13.00
C PHE A 283 14.67 -4.16 12.54
N VAL A 284 13.84 -5.20 12.50
CA VAL A 284 14.14 -6.40 11.72
C VAL A 284 13.28 -6.39 10.48
N SER A 285 13.74 -7.05 9.42
CA SER A 285 13.01 -7.12 8.17
C SER A 285 13.04 -8.51 7.59
N GLY A 286 12.10 -8.80 6.70
CA GLY A 286 12.00 -10.05 5.98
C GLY A 286 11.23 -9.86 4.68
N PHE A 287 11.15 -10.94 3.90
CA PHE A 287 10.34 -11.01 2.70
C PHE A 287 9.27 -12.08 2.81
N LYS A 288 8.13 -11.78 2.18
CA LYS A 288 7.11 -12.75 1.87
C LYS A 288 7.01 -12.95 0.36
N TRP A 289 6.98 -14.19 -0.09
CA TRP A 289 6.94 -14.52 -1.52
C TRP A 289 6.01 -15.69 -1.82
N GLU A 290 5.57 -15.75 -3.08
CA GLU A 290 4.77 -16.84 -3.63
C GLU A 290 5.69 -17.97 -4.08
N ASP A 291 5.58 -19.10 -3.39
CA ASP A 291 6.20 -20.35 -3.77
C ASP A 291 5.35 -21.04 -4.83
N SER A 292 5.75 -20.86 -6.08
CA SER A 292 4.93 -21.21 -7.25
C SER A 292 4.90 -22.72 -7.50
N ASP A 293 5.95 -23.44 -7.13
CA ASP A 293 6.06 -24.89 -7.28
C ASP A 293 6.05 -25.66 -5.94
N GLY A 294 6.10 -24.93 -4.82
CA GLY A 294 5.93 -25.44 -3.47
C GLY A 294 7.16 -26.16 -2.92
N ASP A 295 8.35 -25.88 -3.44
CA ASP A 295 9.59 -26.54 -3.03
C ASP A 295 10.29 -25.87 -1.83
N GLY A 296 9.78 -24.72 -1.38
CA GLY A 296 10.28 -23.94 -0.26
C GLY A 296 11.56 -23.15 -0.57
N VAL A 297 11.90 -22.95 -1.85
CA VAL A 297 13.07 -22.20 -2.32
C VAL A 297 12.61 -21.02 -3.17
N TRP A 298 13.05 -19.81 -2.80
CA TRP A 298 12.73 -18.62 -3.60
C TRP A 298 13.53 -18.62 -4.92
N ASP A 299 12.86 -19.02 -5.99
CA ASP A 299 13.37 -19.21 -7.34
C ASP A 299 13.20 -17.97 -8.22
N VAL A 300 13.95 -17.97 -9.33
CA VAL A 300 13.86 -16.91 -10.33
C VAL A 300 12.51 -16.97 -11.03
N GLY A 301 11.69 -15.94 -10.85
CA GLY A 301 10.38 -15.80 -11.47
C GLY A 301 9.23 -15.79 -10.46
N GLU A 302 9.53 -16.10 -9.21
CA GLU A 302 8.61 -16.00 -8.08
C GLU A 302 8.61 -14.60 -7.49
N ASN A 303 7.42 -14.10 -7.23
CA ASN A 303 7.21 -12.71 -6.84
C ASN A 303 6.94 -12.60 -5.34
N GLY A 304 7.21 -11.41 -4.80
CA GLY A 304 6.75 -11.08 -3.46
C GLY A 304 5.23 -11.04 -3.37
N LEU A 305 4.70 -11.23 -2.17
CA LEU A 305 3.27 -11.17 -1.88
C LEU A 305 2.94 -9.90 -1.07
N ALA A 306 2.15 -9.00 -1.66
CA ALA A 306 1.69 -7.74 -1.04
C ALA A 306 0.54 -7.94 -0.04
N ASP A 307 0.32 -6.95 0.83
CA ASP A 307 -0.84 -6.83 1.74
C ASP A 307 -1.00 -7.96 2.78
N TRP A 308 -0.01 -8.82 2.93
CA TRP A 308 0.00 -9.85 3.96
C TRP A 308 0.29 -9.24 5.33
N GLN A 309 -0.43 -9.73 6.33
CA GLN A 309 -0.26 -9.28 7.70
C GLN A 309 0.82 -10.09 8.39
N ILE A 310 1.81 -9.39 8.95
CA ILE A 310 2.88 -9.96 9.75
C ILE A 310 2.67 -9.50 11.19
N SER A 311 2.09 -10.40 11.98
CA SER A 311 1.92 -10.20 13.42
C SER A 311 3.23 -10.47 14.13
N TYR A 312 3.57 -9.65 15.13
CA TYR A 312 4.75 -9.85 15.94
C TYR A 312 4.41 -9.74 17.43
N GLU A 313 5.12 -10.51 18.23
CA GLU A 313 5.11 -10.44 19.68
C GLU A 313 6.54 -10.53 20.19
N TYR A 314 6.95 -9.63 21.08
CA TYR A 314 8.21 -9.76 21.77
C TYR A 314 8.11 -9.38 23.24
N THR A 315 8.92 -10.04 24.06
CA THR A 315 8.96 -9.78 25.50
C THR A 315 10.19 -8.96 25.87
N VAL A 316 9.98 -7.90 26.65
CA VAL A 316 11.03 -7.05 27.19
C VAL A 316 11.03 -7.04 28.72
N LYS A 317 12.20 -6.87 29.36
CA LYS A 317 12.34 -6.86 30.82
C LYS A 317 12.47 -5.44 31.39
N ILE A 318 11.36 -4.78 31.68
CA ILE A 318 11.37 -3.46 32.30
C ILE A 318 11.50 -3.60 33.82
N LYS A 319 12.63 -3.16 34.38
CA LYS A 319 12.92 -3.22 35.84
C LYS A 319 12.71 -4.63 36.45
N GLY A 320 12.93 -5.68 35.66
CA GLY A 320 12.80 -7.08 36.08
C GLY A 320 11.40 -7.69 35.91
N VAL A 321 10.44 -6.95 35.33
CA VAL A 321 9.11 -7.45 34.95
C VAL A 321 9.09 -7.73 33.46
N ASP A 322 8.53 -8.87 33.07
CA ASP A 322 8.28 -9.21 31.66
C ASP A 322 7.07 -8.41 31.16
N VAL A 323 7.28 -7.61 30.11
CA VAL A 323 6.27 -6.84 29.39
C VAL A 323 6.22 -7.40 27.98
N VAL A 324 5.03 -7.80 27.55
CA VAL A 324 4.79 -8.28 26.18
C VAL A 324 4.38 -7.09 25.35
N ILE A 325 5.06 -6.91 24.21
CA ILE A 325 4.72 -5.93 23.19
C ILE A 325 4.31 -6.73 21.96
N SER A 326 3.19 -6.35 21.36
CA SER A 326 2.70 -6.97 20.13
C SER A 326 2.18 -5.93 19.17
N GLY A 327 2.17 -6.28 17.89
CA GLY A 327 1.65 -5.45 16.82
C GLY A 327 1.49 -6.24 15.53
N VAL A 328 1.06 -5.54 14.48
CA VAL A 328 0.90 -6.08 13.14
C VAL A 328 1.50 -5.06 12.16
N VAL A 329 2.25 -5.54 11.18
CA VAL A 329 2.69 -4.77 10.01
C VAL A 329 2.19 -5.45 8.74
N GLU A 330 2.22 -4.75 7.63
CA GLU A 330 1.85 -5.28 6.32
C GLU A 330 3.08 -5.37 5.41
N THR A 331 3.07 -6.33 4.49
CA THR A 331 4.09 -6.47 3.45
C THR A 331 3.86 -5.43 2.36
N SER A 332 4.95 -4.81 1.88
CA SER A 332 4.94 -3.79 0.83
C SER A 332 4.25 -4.26 -0.45
N ASP A 333 3.50 -3.36 -1.07
CA ASP A 333 2.93 -3.54 -2.40
C ASP A 333 3.86 -3.10 -3.55
N GLY A 334 5.12 -2.76 -3.22
CA GLY A 334 6.10 -2.22 -4.16
C GLY A 334 6.03 -0.70 -4.31
N THR A 335 5.04 -0.07 -3.70
CA THR A 335 4.94 1.38 -3.58
C THR A 335 5.33 1.88 -2.21
N ASP A 336 5.23 1.08 -1.15
CA ASP A 336 5.57 1.47 0.23
C ASP A 336 7.09 1.59 0.48
N ASP A 337 7.54 2.59 1.24
CA ASP A 337 8.81 2.54 1.98
C ASP A 337 8.53 2.20 3.44
N LEU A 338 8.72 0.92 3.74
CA LEU A 338 8.54 0.40 5.07
C LEU A 338 9.72 0.70 5.98
N ASN A 339 10.93 0.91 5.45
CA ASN A 339 12.16 1.02 6.22
C ASN A 339 12.62 2.49 6.48
N GLY A 340 12.06 3.45 5.75
CA GLY A 340 12.31 4.88 5.89
C GLY A 340 13.58 5.39 5.21
N ASP A 341 14.18 4.63 4.28
CA ASP A 341 15.47 4.93 3.64
C ASP A 341 15.40 5.78 2.38
N GLY A 342 14.21 6.15 1.90
CA GLY A 342 14.12 6.94 0.69
C GLY A 342 13.77 6.15 -0.58
N VAL A 343 13.62 4.83 -0.48
CA VAL A 343 13.41 3.92 -1.61
C VAL A 343 12.19 3.03 -1.36
N PRO A 344 11.19 2.99 -2.27
CA PRO A 344 10.11 2.02 -2.19
C PRO A 344 10.66 0.60 -2.07
N ASP A 345 10.22 -0.10 -1.05
CA ASP A 345 10.62 -1.46 -0.75
C ASP A 345 9.96 -2.43 -1.75
N PRO A 346 10.65 -3.49 -2.19
CA PRO A 346 10.07 -4.42 -3.15
C PRO A 346 8.82 -5.12 -2.59
N ILE A 347 7.92 -5.52 -3.50
CA ILE A 347 6.72 -6.30 -3.16
C ILE A 347 7.09 -7.44 -2.20
N GLY A 348 6.30 -7.61 -1.14
CA GLY A 348 6.49 -8.67 -0.15
C GLY A 348 7.48 -8.36 0.96
N TYR A 349 8.24 -7.26 0.87
CA TYR A 349 9.12 -6.83 1.95
C TYR A 349 8.30 -6.39 3.18
N TYR A 350 8.79 -6.65 4.40
CA TYR A 350 8.16 -6.14 5.62
C TYR A 350 9.20 -5.73 6.66
N VAL A 351 8.79 -4.83 7.55
CA VAL A 351 9.64 -4.29 8.63
C VAL A 351 8.92 -4.35 9.96
N ILE A 352 9.57 -4.93 10.98
CA ILE A 352 9.07 -4.95 12.36
C ILE A 352 9.89 -3.98 13.21
N PRO A 353 9.29 -2.89 13.71
CA PRO A 353 9.98 -1.96 14.61
C PRO A 353 10.23 -2.62 15.98
N LEU A 354 11.41 -2.40 16.56
CA LEU A 354 11.76 -2.89 17.88
C LEU A 354 12.02 -1.72 18.86
N ASP A 355 11.53 -1.80 20.10
CA ASP A 355 11.83 -0.80 21.16
C ASP A 355 13.17 -1.08 21.86
N PHE A 356 14.12 -0.12 21.82
CA PHE A 356 15.50 -0.22 22.34
C PHE A 356 15.70 -0.06 23.83
N THR A 357 14.64 0.02 24.63
CA THR A 357 14.81 0.13 26.08
C THR A 357 15.48 -1.13 26.67
N ASN A 358 15.47 -2.27 25.94
CA ASN A 358 15.97 -3.56 26.41
C ASN A 358 17.09 -4.16 25.54
N LYS A 359 17.89 -5.07 26.11
CA LYS A 359 19.11 -5.59 25.48
C LYS A 359 18.95 -6.97 24.85
N ASN A 360 17.86 -7.67 25.17
CA ASN A 360 17.56 -9.03 24.72
C ASN A 360 16.09 -9.12 24.34
N TYR A 361 15.80 -9.81 23.24
CA TYR A 361 14.44 -10.00 22.72
C TYR A 361 14.27 -11.48 22.37
N THR A 362 13.11 -12.01 22.72
CA THR A 362 12.54 -13.18 22.05
C THR A 362 11.39 -12.65 21.24
N VAL A 363 11.45 -12.82 19.93
CA VAL A 363 10.45 -12.32 18.98
C VAL A 363 9.79 -13.52 18.32
N THR A 364 8.46 -13.54 18.37
CA THR A 364 7.60 -14.44 17.63
C THR A 364 6.98 -13.65 16.50
N ILE A 365 7.10 -14.15 15.27
CA ILE A 365 6.47 -13.57 14.08
C ILE A 365 5.47 -14.60 13.53
N THR A 366 4.30 -14.14 13.11
CA THR A 366 3.25 -14.99 12.53
C THR A 366 2.68 -14.31 11.30
N GLU A 367 2.68 -15.03 10.17
CA GLU A 367 2.07 -14.57 8.93
C GLU A 367 0.55 -14.81 8.90
N SER A 368 -0.19 -13.97 8.19
CA SER A 368 -1.64 -14.11 8.00
C SER A 368 -2.06 -13.53 6.66
N ALA A 369 -2.98 -14.22 5.97
CA ALA A 369 -3.43 -13.83 4.65
C ALA A 369 -4.23 -12.51 4.69
N PRO A 370 -4.21 -11.72 3.60
CA PRO A 370 -4.95 -10.47 3.50
C PRO A 370 -6.44 -10.67 3.85
N GLY A 371 -7.00 -9.75 4.63
CA GLY A 371 -8.42 -9.74 5.01
C GLY A 371 -8.83 -10.78 6.07
N THR A 372 -7.90 -11.54 6.63
CA THR A 372 -8.16 -12.41 7.78
C THR A 372 -8.14 -11.61 9.09
N LEU A 373 -8.86 -12.09 10.11
CA LEU A 373 -8.95 -11.42 11.42
C LEU A 373 -8.21 -12.18 12.54
N THR A 374 -7.70 -13.37 12.24
CA THR A 374 -7.06 -14.25 13.22
C THR A 374 -5.61 -14.46 12.81
N PRO A 375 -4.63 -14.11 13.67
CA PRO A 375 -3.23 -14.39 13.40
C PRO A 375 -3.00 -15.88 13.11
N GLY A 376 -2.27 -16.17 12.02
CA GLY A 376 -1.98 -17.51 11.52
C GLY A 376 -3.04 -18.08 10.57
N ASP A 377 -4.10 -17.32 10.24
CA ASP A 377 -5.03 -17.73 9.18
C ASP A 377 -4.42 -17.42 7.80
N LEU A 378 -4.08 -18.47 7.06
CA LEU A 378 -3.45 -18.37 5.73
C LEU A 378 -4.46 -18.34 4.58
N GLY A 379 -5.77 -18.33 4.84
CA GLY A 379 -6.78 -17.96 3.83
C GLY A 379 -6.68 -18.66 2.47
N GLY A 380 -6.64 -19.99 2.42
CA GLY A 380 -6.51 -20.74 1.16
C GLY A 380 -5.07 -20.91 0.66
N TRP A 381 -4.08 -20.45 1.44
CA TRP A 381 -2.67 -20.69 1.23
C TRP A 381 -2.12 -21.66 2.27
N ILE A 382 -0.96 -22.22 1.99
CA ILE A 382 -0.15 -22.97 2.97
C ILE A 382 1.25 -22.37 3.07
N ASN A 383 1.89 -22.53 4.23
CA ASN A 383 3.30 -22.23 4.39
C ASN A 383 4.14 -23.37 3.79
N THR A 384 5.10 -23.03 2.95
CA THR A 384 6.10 -23.96 2.39
C THR A 384 7.51 -23.64 2.86
N TYR A 385 7.74 -22.42 3.37
CA TYR A 385 8.98 -22.00 3.99
C TYR A 385 8.72 -21.01 5.13
N ASP A 386 9.34 -21.24 6.28
CA ASP A 386 9.58 -20.23 7.30
C ASP A 386 11.05 -20.31 7.79
N GLY A 387 11.70 -19.16 7.88
CA GLY A 387 13.18 -19.05 7.99
C GLY A 387 13.87 -19.69 9.19
N ASP A 388 13.14 -20.39 10.08
CA ASP A 388 13.69 -21.09 11.24
C ASP A 388 13.77 -22.63 11.07
N GLY A 389 13.43 -23.13 9.88
CA GLY A 389 13.51 -24.54 9.52
C GLY A 389 12.25 -25.35 9.86
N GLY A 390 11.18 -24.67 10.23
CA GLY A 390 9.81 -25.18 10.24
C GLY A 390 9.11 -25.03 8.88
N SER A 391 7.80 -25.26 8.90
CA SER A 391 6.85 -24.82 7.87
C SER A 391 5.48 -24.65 8.54
N ASP A 392 5.48 -24.06 9.73
CA ASP A 392 4.29 -23.85 10.56
C ASP A 392 3.74 -22.42 10.50
N GLY A 393 4.37 -21.55 9.71
CA GLY A 393 3.96 -20.15 9.52
C GLY A 393 4.33 -19.27 10.72
N VAL A 394 5.21 -19.74 11.61
CA VAL A 394 5.65 -19.02 12.80
C VAL A 394 7.18 -19.01 12.86
N ILE A 395 7.76 -17.82 12.90
CA ILE A 395 9.21 -17.67 13.09
C ILE A 395 9.49 -17.28 14.53
N LEU A 396 10.35 -18.04 15.22
CA LEU A 396 10.82 -17.70 16.57
C LEU A 396 12.33 -17.44 16.58
N PHE A 397 12.73 -16.19 16.81
CA PHE A 397 14.15 -15.84 16.94
C PHE A 397 14.48 -15.11 18.25
N GLN A 398 15.75 -15.20 18.65
CA GLN A 398 16.29 -14.54 19.84
C GLN A 398 17.41 -13.59 19.45
N TYR A 399 17.33 -12.35 19.90
CA TYR A 399 18.35 -11.33 19.66
C TYR A 399 18.96 -10.84 20.98
N ASN A 400 20.28 -10.61 20.99
CA ASN A 400 21.02 -10.06 22.13
C ASN A 400 22.05 -9.03 21.67
N LYS A 401 21.72 -7.76 21.91
CA LYS A 401 22.53 -6.59 21.52
C LYS A 401 23.95 -6.59 22.14
N ASN A 402 24.17 -7.30 23.25
CA ASN A 402 25.50 -7.31 23.89
C ASN A 402 26.48 -8.30 23.25
N THR A 403 25.97 -9.30 22.52
CA THR A 403 26.80 -10.31 21.84
C THR A 403 26.87 -10.08 20.34
N ASP A 404 25.92 -9.33 19.80
CA ASP A 404 25.88 -8.97 18.39
C ASP A 404 25.26 -7.57 18.21
N PRO A 405 26.05 -6.50 18.34
CA PRO A 405 25.54 -5.13 18.29
C PRO A 405 25.27 -4.63 16.86
N GLU A 406 25.66 -5.36 15.81
CA GLU A 406 25.63 -4.86 14.41
C GLU A 406 24.90 -5.77 13.40
N SER A 407 24.53 -7.02 13.72
CA SER A 407 23.63 -7.81 12.86
C SER A 407 22.28 -8.06 13.51
N LEU A 408 21.35 -7.13 13.29
CA LEU A 408 19.93 -7.50 13.36
C LEU A 408 19.66 -8.52 12.25
N PRO A 409 18.92 -9.61 12.53
CA PRO A 409 18.51 -10.51 11.47
C PRO A 409 17.68 -9.72 10.45
N GLN A 410 18.09 -9.80 9.19
CA GLN A 410 17.39 -9.24 8.04
C GLN A 410 17.18 -10.37 7.03
N GLY A 411 16.01 -10.42 6.42
CA GLY A 411 15.79 -11.16 5.19
C GLY A 411 16.48 -10.45 4.04
N LEU A 412 17.42 -11.13 3.37
CA LEU A 412 18.06 -10.65 2.14
C LEU A 412 17.45 -11.44 0.98
N SER A 413 16.96 -10.75 -0.05
CA SER A 413 16.35 -11.40 -1.21
C SER A 413 17.29 -12.39 -1.91
N GLY A 414 16.76 -13.53 -2.34
CA GLY A 414 17.48 -14.53 -3.16
C GLY A 414 18.38 -15.51 -2.40
N THR A 415 18.35 -15.54 -1.07
CA THR A 415 18.94 -16.63 -0.26
C THR A 415 18.07 -16.81 0.96
N ALA A 416 16.96 -17.55 0.83
CA ALA A 416 16.06 -18.01 1.89
C ALA A 416 16.49 -17.51 3.30
N GLY A 417 16.03 -16.31 3.65
CA GLY A 417 16.49 -15.54 4.80
C GLY A 417 15.97 -16.11 6.11
N ALA A 418 16.59 -15.72 7.22
CA ALA A 418 16.20 -16.19 8.55
C ALA A 418 14.80 -15.71 8.99
N LEU A 419 14.23 -14.72 8.29
CA LEU A 419 12.95 -14.10 8.58
C LEU A 419 12.00 -14.12 7.35
N ASP A 420 12.26 -14.93 6.34
CA ASP A 420 11.41 -14.95 5.15
C ASP A 420 10.28 -15.98 5.27
N PHE A 421 9.17 -15.72 4.58
CA PHE A 421 8.02 -16.63 4.44
C PHE A 421 7.77 -16.94 2.96
N GLY A 422 7.67 -18.24 2.63
CA GLY A 422 7.24 -18.73 1.32
C GLY A 422 5.90 -19.44 1.44
N ASN A 423 4.96 -19.12 0.54
CA ASN A 423 3.61 -19.68 0.58
C ASN A 423 3.10 -20.10 -0.79
N PHE A 424 2.37 -21.21 -0.81
CA PHE A 424 1.73 -21.77 -1.98
C PHE A 424 0.20 -21.62 -1.87
N GLU A 425 -0.45 -21.02 -2.87
CA GLU A 425 -1.91 -20.91 -2.94
C GLU A 425 -2.51 -22.25 -3.39
N LEU A 426 -3.49 -22.75 -2.64
CA LEU A 426 -4.16 -24.01 -2.96
C LEU A 426 -4.89 -23.92 -4.31
N PHE A 427 -4.92 -25.02 -5.04
CA PHE A 427 -5.59 -25.10 -6.35
C PHE A 427 -6.61 -26.24 -6.40
N ASP A 428 -7.50 -26.18 -7.38
CA ASP A 428 -8.49 -27.22 -7.66
C ASP A 428 -8.16 -27.96 -8.97
N ILE A 429 -8.60 -29.22 -9.08
CA ILE A 429 -8.61 -29.95 -10.35
C ILE A 429 -10.03 -30.41 -10.69
N SER A 430 -10.40 -30.33 -11.96
CA SER A 430 -11.75 -30.70 -12.39
C SER A 430 -11.85 -31.21 -13.81
N GLY A 431 -12.95 -31.92 -14.08
CA GLY A 431 -13.27 -32.44 -15.39
C GLY A 431 -14.71 -32.92 -15.51
N THR A 432 -15.03 -33.49 -16.66
CA THR A 432 -16.32 -34.13 -16.93
C THR A 432 -16.10 -35.55 -17.43
N LYS A 433 -16.86 -36.47 -16.86
CA LYS A 433 -16.98 -37.84 -17.33
C LYS A 433 -18.13 -37.93 -18.33
N TYR A 434 -17.87 -38.51 -19.50
CA TYR A 434 -18.84 -38.66 -20.58
C TYR A 434 -19.18 -40.14 -20.87
N THR A 435 -20.40 -40.35 -21.33
CA THR A 435 -20.79 -41.53 -22.12
C THR A 435 -20.44 -41.26 -23.57
N ASP A 436 -19.37 -41.89 -24.05
CA ASP A 436 -18.97 -41.86 -25.46
C ASP A 436 -19.96 -42.73 -26.24
N THR A 437 -20.88 -42.09 -26.97
CA THR A 437 -22.01 -42.81 -27.58
C THR A 437 -21.62 -43.50 -28.89
N ASN A 438 -20.56 -43.03 -29.55
CA ASN A 438 -20.16 -43.51 -30.87
C ASN A 438 -18.81 -44.27 -30.86
N GLY A 439 -18.10 -44.26 -29.73
CA GLY A 439 -16.85 -44.96 -29.48
C GLY A 439 -15.63 -44.29 -30.13
N ASP A 440 -15.70 -43.00 -30.45
CA ASP A 440 -14.65 -42.28 -31.18
C ASP A 440 -13.58 -41.62 -30.27
N GLY A 441 -13.78 -41.66 -28.95
CA GLY A 441 -12.87 -41.06 -27.97
C GLY A 441 -12.89 -39.53 -27.93
N GLN A 442 -13.87 -38.89 -28.55
CA GLN A 442 -14.17 -37.47 -28.42
C GLN A 442 -15.30 -37.26 -27.41
N THR A 443 -15.58 -36.01 -27.05
CA THR A 443 -16.67 -35.67 -26.10
C THR A 443 -17.72 -34.76 -26.72
N ALA A 444 -17.53 -34.39 -27.99
CA ALA A 444 -18.41 -33.46 -28.69
C ALA A 444 -19.74 -34.14 -29.01
N GLY A 445 -20.80 -33.70 -28.33
CA GLY A 445 -22.15 -34.27 -28.50
C GLY A 445 -22.46 -35.43 -27.55
N ASP A 446 -21.51 -35.82 -26.69
CA ASP A 446 -21.72 -36.82 -25.66
C ASP A 446 -22.35 -36.26 -24.40
N SER A 447 -23.04 -37.12 -23.66
CA SER A 447 -23.69 -36.78 -22.40
C SER A 447 -22.81 -37.13 -21.21
N GLY A 448 -22.95 -36.40 -20.11
CA GLY A 448 -22.24 -36.70 -18.87
C GLY A 448 -22.66 -38.05 -18.27
N LEU A 449 -21.69 -38.78 -17.72
CA LEU A 449 -21.86 -40.07 -17.05
C LEU A 449 -21.59 -39.92 -15.54
N GLY A 450 -22.68 -39.92 -14.78
CA GLY A 450 -22.63 -39.85 -13.31
C GLY A 450 -22.38 -41.18 -12.62
N GLY A 451 -21.92 -41.12 -11.37
CA GLY A 451 -21.70 -42.28 -10.51
C GLY A 451 -20.38 -43.02 -10.75
N VAL A 452 -19.44 -42.44 -11.50
CA VAL A 452 -18.11 -43.01 -11.74
C VAL A 452 -17.14 -42.48 -10.69
N THR A 453 -16.35 -43.37 -10.10
CA THR A 453 -15.31 -43.00 -9.15
C THR A 453 -14.08 -42.48 -9.89
N ILE A 454 -13.63 -41.28 -9.54
CA ILE A 454 -12.36 -40.68 -9.98
C ILE A 454 -11.43 -40.65 -8.78
N PHE A 455 -10.14 -40.93 -8.95
CA PHE A 455 -9.18 -40.97 -7.86
C PHE A 455 -7.83 -40.36 -8.21
N ILE A 456 -7.18 -39.77 -7.20
CA ILE A 456 -5.77 -39.36 -7.24
C ILE A 456 -4.93 -40.56 -6.77
N ASP A 457 -4.07 -41.05 -7.65
CA ASP A 457 -3.17 -42.18 -7.43
C ASP A 457 -1.94 -41.73 -6.64
N LYS A 458 -2.01 -41.81 -5.31
CA LYS A 458 -0.97 -41.34 -4.41
C LYS A 458 0.21 -42.31 -4.34
N ASP A 459 -0.02 -43.59 -4.61
CA ASP A 459 1.02 -44.63 -4.55
C ASP A 459 1.63 -44.99 -5.91
N GLY A 460 1.10 -44.43 -7.01
CA GLY A 460 1.59 -44.62 -8.37
C GLY A 460 1.29 -46.01 -8.94
N SER A 461 0.29 -46.70 -8.39
CA SER A 461 -0.06 -48.06 -8.81
C SER A 461 -0.87 -48.12 -10.11
N GLY A 462 -1.48 -47.00 -10.52
CA GLY A 462 -2.41 -46.92 -11.65
C GLY A 462 -3.76 -47.59 -11.38
N THR A 463 -4.05 -47.95 -10.13
CA THR A 463 -5.31 -48.59 -9.71
C THR A 463 -5.77 -48.01 -8.38
N LEU A 464 -7.08 -48.05 -8.08
CA LEU A 464 -7.56 -47.55 -6.80
C LEU A 464 -7.10 -48.44 -5.64
N THR A 465 -6.34 -47.85 -4.71
CA THR A 465 -5.80 -48.49 -3.50
C THR A 465 -6.23 -47.77 -2.22
N ALA A 466 -5.85 -48.32 -1.07
CA ALA A 466 -6.12 -47.72 0.23
C ALA A 466 -5.12 -46.58 0.49
N GLY A 467 -5.61 -45.34 0.51
CA GLY A 467 -4.80 -44.13 0.68
C GLY A 467 -5.03 -43.10 -0.42
N ASP A 468 -5.52 -43.56 -1.58
CA ASP A 468 -5.93 -42.69 -2.67
C ASP A 468 -7.14 -41.85 -2.29
N GLU A 469 -7.16 -40.62 -2.79
CA GLU A 469 -8.30 -39.73 -2.63
C GLU A 469 -9.28 -39.95 -3.77
N THR A 470 -10.58 -39.95 -3.44
CA THR A 470 -11.62 -40.26 -4.42
C THR A 470 -12.72 -39.22 -4.41
N THR A 471 -13.26 -38.93 -5.59
CA THR A 471 -14.53 -38.24 -5.79
C THR A 471 -15.44 -39.10 -6.66
N THR A 472 -16.72 -38.74 -6.76
CA THR A 472 -17.69 -39.44 -7.62
C THR A 472 -18.35 -38.44 -8.55
N THR A 473 -18.41 -38.77 -9.84
CA THR A 473 -19.00 -37.89 -10.84
C THR A 473 -20.47 -37.62 -10.53
N ALA A 474 -20.87 -36.35 -10.60
CA ALA A 474 -22.25 -35.93 -10.44
C ALA A 474 -23.13 -36.44 -11.60
N ALA A 475 -24.45 -36.29 -11.50
CA ALA A 475 -25.39 -36.81 -12.51
C ALA A 475 -25.14 -36.28 -13.95
N ASN A 476 -24.57 -35.08 -14.06
CA ASN A 476 -24.15 -34.45 -15.32
C ASN A 476 -22.69 -34.78 -15.70
N GLY A 477 -22.03 -35.70 -15.01
CA GLY A 477 -20.66 -36.14 -15.26
C GLY A 477 -19.55 -35.29 -14.62
N THR A 478 -19.86 -34.13 -14.05
CA THR A 478 -18.81 -33.25 -13.49
C THR A 478 -18.18 -33.84 -12.24
N TRP A 479 -16.89 -33.60 -12.05
CA TRP A 479 -16.15 -34.01 -10.86
C TRP A 479 -15.05 -32.98 -10.54
N SER A 480 -14.66 -32.88 -9.27
CA SER A 480 -13.53 -32.06 -8.83
C SER A 480 -12.87 -32.62 -7.56
N PHE A 481 -11.61 -32.24 -7.36
CA PHE A 481 -10.92 -32.22 -6.07
C PHE A 481 -10.54 -30.77 -5.79
N THR A 482 -10.69 -30.34 -4.54
CA THR A 482 -10.49 -28.94 -4.15
C THR A 482 -9.48 -28.82 -3.02
N ASN A 483 -8.88 -27.64 -2.87
CA ASN A 483 -7.90 -27.33 -1.82
C ASN A 483 -6.65 -28.24 -1.87
N LEU A 484 -6.09 -28.43 -3.06
CA LEU A 484 -4.87 -29.23 -3.24
C LEU A 484 -3.63 -28.34 -3.05
N ASP A 485 -2.66 -28.88 -2.32
CA ASP A 485 -1.35 -28.26 -2.13
C ASP A 485 -0.29 -28.79 -3.11
N ALA A 486 0.93 -28.27 -3.01
CA ALA A 486 2.06 -28.67 -3.84
C ALA A 486 2.42 -30.17 -3.73
N SER A 487 2.04 -30.87 -2.65
CA SER A 487 2.32 -32.30 -2.50
C SER A 487 1.59 -33.17 -3.53
N TYR A 488 0.59 -32.61 -4.22
CA TYR A 488 -0.13 -33.26 -5.32
C TYR A 488 0.54 -33.09 -6.69
N ALA A 489 1.51 -32.18 -6.83
CA ALA A 489 2.21 -31.95 -8.07
C ALA A 489 2.87 -33.24 -8.60
N GLY A 490 2.64 -33.55 -9.87
CA GLY A 490 3.17 -34.75 -10.53
C GLY A 490 2.39 -36.04 -10.28
N LEU A 491 1.45 -36.09 -9.31
CA LEU A 491 0.57 -37.23 -9.13
C LEU A 491 -0.40 -37.38 -10.32
N LYS A 492 -1.04 -38.55 -10.41
CA LYS A 492 -1.97 -38.86 -11.51
C LYS A 492 -3.40 -39.00 -11.05
N VAL A 493 -4.32 -38.57 -11.91
CA VAL A 493 -5.76 -38.79 -11.76
C VAL A 493 -6.25 -39.86 -12.72
N TYR A 494 -7.11 -40.75 -12.24
CA TYR A 494 -7.67 -41.88 -12.98
C TYR A 494 -9.16 -42.07 -12.70
N GLU A 495 -9.84 -42.86 -13.54
CA GLU A 495 -11.17 -43.39 -13.22
C GLU A 495 -11.10 -44.86 -12.79
N VAL A 496 -12.08 -45.29 -12.01
CA VAL A 496 -12.40 -46.72 -11.87
C VAL A 496 -13.35 -47.11 -12.99
N LEU A 497 -12.84 -47.86 -13.98
CA LEU A 497 -13.62 -48.30 -15.14
C LEU A 497 -14.91 -49.06 -14.70
N PRO A 498 -16.11 -48.55 -15.01
CA PRO A 498 -17.35 -49.24 -14.70
C PRO A 498 -17.48 -50.56 -15.46
N ASN A 499 -18.05 -51.58 -14.82
CA ASN A 499 -18.31 -52.86 -15.47
C ASN A 499 -19.28 -52.69 -16.65
N GLY A 500 -18.97 -53.32 -17.79
CA GLY A 500 -19.78 -53.19 -19.01
C GLY A 500 -19.38 -51.99 -19.89
N TYR A 501 -18.31 -51.27 -19.56
CA TYR A 501 -17.79 -50.15 -20.34
C TYR A 501 -16.37 -50.42 -20.82
N VAL A 502 -15.94 -49.67 -21.84
CA VAL A 502 -14.53 -49.50 -22.22
C VAL A 502 -14.19 -48.02 -22.19
N GLN A 503 -13.03 -47.69 -21.62
CA GLN A 503 -12.54 -46.31 -21.60
C GLN A 503 -12.00 -45.92 -22.98
N THR A 504 -12.49 -44.81 -23.51
CA THR A 504 -12.13 -44.26 -24.83
C THR A 504 -11.35 -42.94 -24.73
N LEU A 505 -11.43 -42.23 -23.60
CA LEU A 505 -10.64 -41.02 -23.31
C LEU A 505 -10.07 -41.03 -21.88
N GLY A 506 -8.84 -40.53 -21.73
CA GLY A 506 -8.16 -40.40 -20.43
C GLY A 506 -7.50 -41.68 -19.91
N GLN A 507 -7.30 -42.70 -20.76
CA GLN A 507 -6.80 -44.03 -20.34
C GLN A 507 -5.40 -44.00 -19.69
N ALA A 508 -4.56 -43.04 -20.05
CA ALA A 508 -3.23 -42.87 -19.45
C ALA A 508 -3.25 -42.15 -18.09
N GLY A 509 -4.43 -41.70 -17.64
CA GLY A 509 -4.60 -40.75 -16.56
C GLY A 509 -4.16 -39.33 -16.95
N TYR A 510 -4.40 -38.38 -16.06
CA TYR A 510 -3.94 -36.99 -16.19
C TYR A 510 -2.92 -36.67 -15.11
N THR A 511 -1.80 -36.06 -15.47
CA THR A 511 -0.83 -35.55 -14.50
C THR A 511 -1.35 -34.25 -13.91
N ILE A 512 -1.30 -34.15 -12.58
CA ILE A 512 -1.57 -32.91 -11.85
C ILE A 512 -0.33 -32.02 -12.01
N THR A 513 -0.51 -30.81 -12.55
CA THR A 513 0.61 -29.88 -12.75
C THR A 513 1.10 -29.34 -11.41
N GLY A 514 0.17 -28.92 -10.53
CA GLY A 514 0.47 -28.38 -9.21
C GLY A 514 1.21 -27.04 -9.29
N THR A 515 0.49 -25.98 -9.66
CA THR A 515 1.01 -24.61 -9.71
C THR A 515 0.14 -23.77 -8.78
N SER A 516 0.78 -22.93 -7.96
CA SER A 516 0.11 -22.05 -6.99
C SER A 516 -1.09 -21.32 -7.63
N GLY A 517 -2.25 -21.41 -6.97
CA GLY A 517 -3.48 -20.70 -7.33
C GLY A 517 -4.11 -21.07 -8.67
N THR A 518 -3.52 -22.01 -9.41
CA THR A 518 -3.88 -22.27 -10.81
C THR A 518 -4.69 -23.55 -10.96
N ASP A 519 -6.02 -23.39 -11.05
CA ASP A 519 -6.94 -24.51 -11.26
C ASP A 519 -6.67 -25.27 -12.57
N GLN A 520 -6.58 -26.59 -12.47
CA GLN A 520 -6.44 -27.48 -13.63
C GLN A 520 -7.78 -28.07 -14.05
N THR A 521 -8.38 -27.50 -15.09
CA THR A 521 -9.69 -27.93 -15.61
C THR A 521 -9.57 -28.78 -16.88
N GLY A 522 -10.68 -29.39 -17.31
CA GLY A 522 -10.76 -30.11 -18.58
C GLY A 522 -10.14 -31.52 -18.54
N LEU A 523 -9.95 -32.09 -17.36
CA LEU A 523 -9.47 -33.47 -17.16
C LEU A 523 -10.59 -34.47 -17.48
N ASN A 524 -10.94 -34.59 -18.77
CA ASN A 524 -12.15 -35.30 -19.18
C ASN A 524 -11.92 -36.81 -19.37
N PHE A 525 -12.88 -37.63 -18.96
CA PHE A 525 -12.86 -39.07 -19.18
C PHE A 525 -14.07 -39.47 -20.02
N ALA A 526 -13.95 -40.44 -20.93
CA ALA A 526 -15.07 -40.87 -21.78
C ALA A 526 -15.07 -42.39 -21.92
N ASN A 527 -16.25 -43.01 -21.77
CA ASN A 527 -16.41 -44.46 -21.81
C ASN A 527 -17.54 -44.84 -22.75
N PHE A 528 -17.29 -45.85 -23.57
CA PHE A 528 -18.29 -46.45 -24.44
C PHE A 528 -18.94 -47.65 -23.73
N GLU A 529 -20.27 -47.68 -23.71
CA GLU A 529 -21.03 -48.80 -23.15
C GLU A 529 -20.98 -50.01 -24.09
N LEU A 530 -20.55 -51.17 -23.58
CA LEU A 530 -20.51 -52.40 -24.36
C LEU A 530 -21.94 -52.79 -24.76
N PHE A 531 -22.09 -53.22 -26.02
CA PHE A 531 -23.35 -53.74 -26.56
C PHE A 531 -23.18 -55.19 -26.98
N ASP A 532 -24.28 -55.93 -26.88
CA ASP A 532 -24.32 -57.33 -27.31
C ASP A 532 -24.66 -57.43 -28.80
N ILE A 533 -23.87 -58.20 -29.55
CA ILE A 533 -24.23 -58.64 -30.89
C ILE A 533 -24.83 -60.04 -30.78
N SER A 534 -26.07 -60.20 -31.23
CA SER A 534 -26.72 -61.50 -31.34
C SER A 534 -27.25 -61.74 -32.75
N GLY A 535 -27.32 -63.02 -33.14
CA GLY A 535 -27.81 -63.42 -34.45
C GLY A 535 -28.13 -64.91 -34.46
N THR A 536 -29.05 -65.30 -35.32
CA THR A 536 -29.44 -66.70 -35.52
C THR A 536 -28.74 -67.23 -36.76
N LYS A 537 -28.03 -68.35 -36.62
CA LYS A 537 -27.49 -69.09 -37.77
C LYS A 537 -28.58 -70.02 -38.30
N TYR A 538 -28.77 -70.05 -39.61
CA TYR A 538 -29.74 -70.92 -40.26
C TYR A 538 -29.04 -72.05 -41.01
N THR A 539 -29.68 -73.22 -41.07
CA THR A 539 -29.33 -74.24 -42.07
C THR A 539 -30.13 -73.96 -43.33
N ASP A 540 -29.46 -73.54 -44.40
CA ASP A 540 -30.07 -73.38 -45.73
C ASP A 540 -30.49 -74.75 -46.26
N THR A 541 -31.76 -75.09 -46.04
CA THR A 541 -32.27 -76.45 -46.26
C THR A 541 -32.71 -76.64 -47.72
N ASN A 542 -33.02 -75.55 -48.41
CA ASN A 542 -33.55 -75.57 -49.78
C ASN A 542 -32.57 -75.01 -50.84
N GLY A 543 -31.45 -74.43 -50.43
CA GLY A 543 -30.38 -73.89 -51.27
C GLY A 543 -30.69 -72.54 -51.93
N ASP A 544 -31.65 -71.78 -51.40
CA ASP A 544 -32.14 -70.54 -52.04
C ASP A 544 -31.47 -69.25 -51.54
N GLY A 545 -30.64 -69.35 -50.49
CA GLY A 545 -29.92 -68.22 -49.89
C GLY A 545 -30.81 -67.23 -49.12
N GLN A 546 -32.03 -67.60 -48.73
CA GLN A 546 -32.96 -66.79 -47.92
C GLN A 546 -33.26 -67.46 -46.58
N THR A 547 -33.43 -66.68 -45.52
CA THR A 547 -33.74 -67.24 -44.18
C THR A 547 -35.21 -67.66 -44.01
N ALA A 548 -36.06 -67.41 -45.01
CA ALA A 548 -37.50 -67.64 -44.93
C ALA A 548 -37.82 -69.11 -45.25
N GLY A 549 -38.19 -69.89 -44.22
CA GLY A 549 -38.49 -71.33 -44.36
C GLY A 549 -37.38 -72.24 -43.84
N ASP A 550 -36.22 -71.67 -43.50
CA ASP A 550 -35.12 -72.39 -42.86
C ASP A 550 -35.27 -72.45 -41.34
N SER A 551 -34.72 -73.51 -40.75
CA SER A 551 -34.67 -73.67 -39.30
C SER A 551 -33.39 -73.04 -38.74
N GLY A 552 -33.53 -72.30 -37.64
CA GLY A 552 -32.40 -71.84 -36.84
C GLY A 552 -31.64 -73.03 -36.26
N LEU A 553 -30.32 -72.92 -36.20
CA LEU A 553 -29.39 -73.86 -35.56
C LEU A 553 -29.27 -73.62 -34.06
#